data_AF-A0AAV4DAX4-F1
#
_entry.id   AF-A0AAV4DAX4-F1
#
_cell.length_a   1.000
_cell.length_b   1.000
_cell.length_c   1.000
_cell.angle_alpha   90.00
_cell.angle_beta   90.00
_cell.angle_gamma   90.00
#
_symmetry.space_group_name_H-M   'P 1'
#
loop_
_entity.id
_entity.type
_entity.pdbx_description
1 polymer ?
#
loop_
_entity_poly.entity_id
_entity_poly.type
_entity_poly.pdbx_seq_one_letter_code
_entity_poly.pdbx_strand_id
1 'polypeptide(L)'
;MQRGRAAAKTCITMYRNIEEITGKRTFLSTGCIKAMNGDIIIDKEKILERWAEYIRELFKDDRKDHNIMKNNFADPPIMKEEVETAIKKMKHGKATGPDNISVELIDALKILELEKSLIF
;
A
#
# COMPACT_ATOMS: atom_id res chain seq x y z
N MET A 1 60.49 -27.31 14.96
CA MET A 1 59.15 -27.37 14.34
C MET A 1 58.15 -26.57 15.18
N GLN A 2 58.04 -25.25 15.01
CA GLN A 2 57.17 -24.34 15.81
C GLN A 2 56.69 -23.14 14.94
N ARG A 3 56.23 -23.36 13.70
CA ARG A 3 55.81 -22.28 12.77
C ARG A 3 54.30 -22.21 12.50
N GLY A 4 53.46 -22.86 13.31
CA GLY A 4 52.02 -22.95 13.08
C GLY A 4 51.10 -22.12 13.99
N ARG A 5 51.62 -21.49 15.06
CA ARG A 5 50.76 -20.95 16.15
C ARG A 5 50.66 -19.42 16.23
N ALA A 6 51.37 -18.69 15.37
CA ALA A 6 51.43 -17.22 15.40
C ALA A 6 50.35 -16.57 14.51
N ALA A 7 50.06 -17.11 13.32
CA ALA A 7 49.13 -16.49 12.37
C ALA A 7 47.67 -16.46 12.87
N ALA A 8 47.21 -17.51 13.56
CA ALA A 8 45.85 -17.58 14.10
C ALA A 8 45.60 -16.57 15.24
N LYS A 9 46.65 -16.20 15.99
CA LYS A 9 46.56 -15.21 17.07
C LYS A 9 46.34 -13.80 16.51
N THR A 10 46.98 -13.48 15.38
CA THR A 10 46.88 -12.16 14.74
C THR A 10 45.47 -11.88 14.22
N CYS A 11 44.80 -12.84 13.59
CA CYS A 11 43.44 -12.64 13.07
C CYS A 11 42.41 -12.44 14.19
N ILE A 12 42.51 -13.20 15.29
CA ILE A 12 41.61 -13.06 16.44
C ILE A 12 41.81 -11.68 17.10
N THR A 13 43.06 -11.25 17.24
CA THR A 13 43.38 -9.91 17.76
C THR A 13 42.87 -8.81 16.83
N MET A 14 43.04 -8.94 15.52
CA MET A 14 42.51 -7.97 14.55
C MET A 14 40.99 -7.87 14.61
N TYR A 15 40.29 -9.01 14.64
CA TYR A 15 38.83 -9.04 14.75
C TYR A 15 38.34 -8.35 16.01
N ARG A 16 38.96 -8.65 17.16
CA ARG A 16 38.61 -8.05 18.45
C ARG A 16 38.88 -6.54 18.48
N ASN A 17 39.96 -6.08 17.88
CA ASN A 17 40.26 -4.64 17.76
C ASN A 17 39.23 -3.93 16.86
N ILE A 18 38.82 -4.56 15.76
CA ILE A 18 37.77 -4.02 14.89
C ILE A 18 36.46 -3.93 15.66
N GLU A 19 36.08 -4.96 16.41
CA GLU A 19 34.85 -4.96 17.23
C GLU A 19 34.89 -3.88 18.33
N GLU A 20 36.04 -3.67 18.96
CA GLU A 20 36.25 -2.66 20.00
C GLU A 20 36.22 -1.23 19.43
N ILE A 21 36.78 -1.00 18.24
CA ILE A 21 36.77 0.30 17.54
C ILE A 21 35.39 0.60 16.92
N THR A 22 34.74 -0.41 16.35
CA THR A 22 33.46 -0.23 15.65
C THR A 22 32.26 -0.22 16.58
N GLY A 23 32.41 -0.72 17.82
CA GLY A 23 31.37 -0.82 18.82
C GLY A 23 30.20 -1.72 18.39
N LYS A 24 29.27 -1.99 19.31
CA LYS A 24 27.96 -2.54 18.91
C LYS A 24 27.24 -1.44 18.13
N ARG A 25 27.26 -1.56 16.81
CA ARG A 25 26.47 -0.71 15.91
C ARG A 25 25.00 -1.01 16.16
N THR A 26 24.44 -0.44 17.22
CA THR A 26 23.00 -0.22 17.30
C THR A 26 22.73 0.78 16.20
N PHE A 27 22.38 0.28 15.02
CA PHE A 27 21.66 1.08 14.06
C PHE A 27 20.36 1.43 14.77
N LEU A 28 20.37 2.53 15.52
CA LEU A 28 19.15 3.27 15.78
C LEU A 28 18.59 3.45 14.37
N SER A 29 17.48 2.78 14.12
CA SER A 29 16.71 2.85 12.89
C SER A 29 16.11 4.25 12.76
N THR A 30 16.95 5.28 12.83
CA THR A 30 16.64 6.61 12.38
C THR A 30 16.67 6.49 10.87
N GLY A 31 15.51 6.15 10.32
CA GLY A 31 15.34 5.86 8.91
C GLY A 31 15.85 7.03 8.09
N CYS A 32 17.01 6.85 7.45
CA CYS A 32 17.52 7.82 6.52
C CYS A 32 16.88 7.59 5.15
N ILE A 33 16.57 8.67 4.43
CA ILE A 33 16.05 8.62 3.06
C ILE A 33 16.97 9.43 2.15
N LYS A 34 17.04 9.01 0.88
CA LYS A 34 17.84 9.68 -0.13
C LYS A 34 17.11 10.91 -0.68
N ALA A 35 17.78 12.05 -0.64
CA ALA A 35 17.37 13.28 -1.30
C ALA A 35 17.36 13.13 -2.82
N MET A 36 16.70 14.04 -3.53
CA MET A 36 16.65 14.05 -5.00
C MET A 36 18.05 14.22 -5.62
N ASN A 37 18.91 15.04 -5.01
CA ASN A 37 20.30 15.25 -5.43
C ASN A 37 21.24 14.07 -5.08
N GLY A 38 20.74 13.06 -4.38
CA GLY A 38 21.47 11.86 -4.01
C GLY A 38 22.05 11.84 -2.60
N ASP A 39 21.93 12.94 -1.86
CA ASP A 39 22.41 13.04 -0.48
C ASP A 39 21.55 12.21 0.49
N ILE A 40 22.11 11.85 1.65
CA ILE A 40 21.40 11.11 2.69
C ILE A 40 20.79 12.09 3.69
N ILE A 41 19.47 12.06 3.84
CA ILE A 41 18.72 12.85 4.82
C ILE A 41 18.45 11.98 6.05
N ILE A 42 18.81 12.50 7.23
CA ILE A 42 18.62 11.83 8.53
C ILE A 42 17.70 12.66 9.45
N ASP A 43 17.57 13.95 9.16
CA ASP A 43 16.72 14.92 9.86
C ASP A 43 15.23 14.63 9.60
N LYS A 44 14.43 14.47 10.65
CA LYS A 44 13.05 13.99 10.55
C LYS A 44 12.14 14.95 9.78
N GLU A 45 12.30 16.24 9.99
CA GLU A 45 11.53 17.29 9.32
C GLU A 45 11.82 17.25 7.81
N LYS A 46 13.11 17.17 7.45
CA LYS A 46 13.51 17.04 6.04
C LYS A 46 13.08 15.71 5.41
N ILE A 47 13.02 14.63 6.20
CA ILE A 47 12.48 13.34 5.74
C ILE A 47 11.01 13.50 5.36
N LEU A 48 10.19 14.17 6.18
CA LEU A 48 8.78 14.42 5.89
C LEU A 48 8.60 15.29 4.64
N GLU A 49 9.42 16.35 4.49
CA GLU A 49 9.43 17.19 3.29
C GLU A 49 9.75 16.38 2.04
N ARG A 50 10.81 15.55 2.10
CA ARG A 50 11.22 14.68 0.99
C ARG A 50 10.13 13.65 0.64
N TRP A 51 9.43 13.10 1.63
CA TRP A 51 8.27 12.23 1.42
C TRP A 51 7.14 12.94 0.69
N ALA A 52 6.80 14.15 1.11
CA ALA A 52 5.75 14.94 0.48
C ALA A 52 6.11 15.34 -0.96
N GLU A 53 7.37 15.74 -1.19
CA GLU A 53 7.92 16.01 -2.53
C GLU A 53 7.82 14.78 -3.44
N TYR A 54 8.28 13.61 -2.95
CA TYR A 54 8.24 12.36 -3.70
C TYR A 54 6.83 12.00 -4.16
N ILE A 55 5.86 12.06 -3.25
CA ILE A 55 4.46 11.73 -3.56
C ILE A 55 3.86 12.72 -4.57
N ARG A 56 4.15 14.01 -4.44
CA ARG A 56 3.68 15.03 -5.39
C ARG A 56 4.23 14.77 -6.80
N GLU A 57 5.50 14.43 -6.92
CA GLU A 57 6.12 14.11 -8.21
C GLU A 57 5.57 12.81 -8.80
N LEU A 58 5.47 11.76 -7.97
CA LEU A 58 5.00 10.43 -8.39
C LEU A 58 3.57 10.46 -8.94
N PHE A 59 2.69 11.25 -8.32
CA PHE A 59 1.29 11.41 -8.72
C PHE A 59 1.03 12.71 -9.48
N LYS A 60 2.07 13.38 -9.98
CA LYS A 60 1.90 14.55 -10.82
C LYS A 60 1.22 14.14 -12.11
N ASP A 61 -0.03 14.54 -12.28
CA ASP A 61 -0.80 14.25 -13.47
C ASP A 61 -0.74 15.43 -14.45
N ASP A 62 0.17 15.34 -15.41
CA ASP A 62 0.32 16.33 -16.49
C ASP A 62 -0.60 16.01 -17.69
N ARG A 63 -1.51 15.03 -17.57
CA ARG A 63 -2.51 14.79 -18.62
C ARG A 63 -3.35 16.04 -18.75
N LYS A 64 -3.44 16.59 -19.98
CA LYS A 64 -4.45 17.60 -20.30
C LYS A 64 -5.77 17.04 -19.80
N ASP A 65 -6.49 17.85 -19.03
CA ASP A 65 -7.82 17.55 -18.50
C ASP A 65 -8.51 16.77 -19.60
N HIS A 66 -8.67 15.46 -19.37
CA HIS A 66 -9.41 14.66 -20.31
C HIS A 66 -10.77 15.32 -20.22
N ASN A 67 -11.11 16.13 -21.22
CA ASN A 67 -12.48 16.27 -21.65
C ASN A 67 -12.88 14.82 -21.80
N ILE A 68 -13.45 14.26 -20.73
CA ILE A 68 -14.22 13.04 -20.74
C ILE A 68 -15.09 13.35 -21.93
N MET A 69 -14.79 12.71 -23.07
CA MET A 69 -15.61 12.90 -24.24
C MET A 69 -16.97 12.53 -23.70
N LYS A 70 -17.82 13.53 -23.48
CA LYS A 70 -19.22 13.30 -23.16
C LYS A 70 -19.63 12.53 -24.39
N ASN A 71 -19.68 11.22 -24.23
CA ASN A 71 -20.02 10.33 -25.29
C ASN A 71 -21.46 10.76 -25.58
N ASN A 72 -21.64 11.55 -26.63
CA ASN A 72 -22.96 12.08 -26.99
C ASN A 72 -23.85 10.94 -27.50
N PHE A 73 -23.30 9.74 -27.61
CA PHE A 73 -24.01 8.48 -27.66
C PHE A 73 -24.54 8.18 -26.27
N ALA A 74 -25.85 8.27 -26.10
CA ALA A 74 -26.50 7.73 -24.91
C ALA A 74 -26.10 6.26 -24.79
N ASP A 75 -25.33 5.92 -23.76
CA ASP A 75 -25.09 4.53 -23.41
C ASP A 75 -26.46 3.85 -23.24
N PRO A 76 -26.60 2.58 -23.66
CA PRO A 76 -27.84 1.86 -23.46
C PRO A 76 -28.22 1.89 -21.97
N PRO A 77 -29.52 2.01 -21.65
CA PRO A 77 -29.96 2.00 -20.27
C PRO A 77 -29.57 0.67 -19.61
N ILE A 78 -29.11 0.74 -18.36
CA ILE A 78 -28.77 -0.44 -17.57
C ILE A 78 -30.01 -1.32 -17.43
N MET A 79 -29.89 -2.59 -17.82
CA MET A 79 -30.99 -3.55 -17.78
C MET A 79 -31.12 -4.20 -16.40
N LYS A 80 -32.33 -4.66 -16.02
CA LYS A 80 -32.56 -5.31 -14.73
C LYS A 80 -31.74 -6.59 -14.59
N GLU A 81 -31.63 -7.34 -15.68
CA GLU A 81 -30.91 -8.61 -15.78
C GLU A 81 -29.41 -8.41 -15.55
N GLU A 82 -28.85 -7.29 -16.00
CA GLU A 82 -27.45 -6.92 -15.76
C GLU A 82 -27.21 -6.69 -14.26
N VAL A 83 -28.11 -5.93 -13.62
CA VAL A 83 -28.04 -5.63 -12.18
C VAL A 83 -28.19 -6.92 -11.36
N GLU A 84 -29.15 -7.77 -11.69
CA GLU A 84 -29.32 -9.07 -11.01
C GLU A 84 -28.10 -9.97 -11.15
N THR A 85 -27.52 -10.02 -12.36
CA THR A 85 -26.32 -10.82 -12.62
C THR A 85 -25.11 -10.27 -11.87
N ALA A 86 -24.97 -8.95 -11.78
CA ALA A 86 -23.92 -8.30 -11.01
C ALA A 86 -24.05 -8.66 -9.52
N ILE A 87 -25.23 -8.49 -8.93
CA ILE A 87 -25.49 -8.82 -7.52
C ILE A 87 -25.19 -10.30 -7.25
N LYS A 88 -25.63 -11.22 -8.11
CA LYS A 88 -25.36 -12.67 -7.98
C LYS A 88 -23.86 -13.02 -8.05
N LYS A 89 -23.05 -12.24 -8.76
CA LYS A 89 -21.59 -12.44 -8.88
C LYS A 89 -20.79 -11.82 -7.73
N MET A 90 -21.38 -10.87 -6.98
CA MET A 90 -20.69 -10.21 -5.88
C MET A 90 -20.46 -11.18 -4.71
N LYS A 91 -19.36 -10.99 -3.99
CA LYS A 91 -19.03 -11.78 -2.81
C LYS A 91 -19.53 -11.06 -1.55
N HIS A 92 -20.02 -11.84 -0.59
CA HIS A 92 -20.31 -11.36 0.76
C HIS A 92 -19.04 -10.94 1.52
N GLY A 93 -19.19 -10.11 2.55
CA GLY A 93 -18.13 -9.61 3.41
C GLY A 93 -17.23 -8.55 2.75
N LYS A 94 -17.73 -7.85 1.73
CA LYS A 94 -17.01 -6.73 1.10
C LYS A 94 -17.32 -5.42 1.79
N ALA A 95 -16.35 -4.50 1.76
CA ALA A 95 -16.55 -3.14 2.24
C ALA A 95 -17.64 -2.46 1.40
N THR A 96 -18.50 -1.71 2.07
CA THR A 96 -19.57 -0.95 1.42
C THR A 96 -18.99 0.25 0.67
N GLY A 97 -19.67 0.66 -0.40
CA GLY A 97 -19.34 1.88 -1.12
C GLY A 97 -19.77 3.13 -0.36
N PRO A 98 -19.65 4.32 -0.96
CA PRO A 98 -20.16 5.58 -0.40
C PRO A 98 -21.67 5.59 -0.13
N ASP A 99 -22.40 4.69 -0.80
CA ASP A 99 -23.83 4.43 -0.58
C ASP A 99 -24.11 3.67 0.72
N ASN A 100 -23.08 3.08 1.32
CA ASN A 100 -23.14 2.26 2.52
C ASN A 100 -24.09 1.04 2.41
N ILE A 101 -24.27 0.50 1.20
CA ILE A 101 -25.13 -0.66 0.92
C ILE A 101 -24.25 -1.90 0.73
N SER A 102 -24.59 -2.97 1.43
CA SER A 102 -23.91 -4.26 1.30
C SER A 102 -24.77 -5.28 0.55
N VAL A 103 -24.15 -6.33 0.00
CA VAL A 103 -24.86 -7.38 -0.75
C VAL A 103 -25.81 -8.17 0.17
N GLU A 104 -25.39 -8.38 1.42
CA GLU A 104 -26.17 -9.01 2.48
C GLU A 104 -27.49 -8.25 2.73
N LEU A 105 -27.44 -6.91 2.71
CA LEU A 105 -28.63 -6.09 2.90
C LEU A 105 -29.61 -6.27 1.73
N ILE A 106 -29.10 -6.34 0.50
CA ILE A 106 -29.92 -6.58 -0.69
C ILE A 106 -30.56 -7.97 -0.64
N ASP A 107 -29.82 -8.98 -0.21
CA ASP A 107 -30.35 -10.34 -0.05
C ASP A 107 -31.42 -10.41 1.06
N ALA A 108 -31.20 -9.74 2.19
CA ALA A 108 -32.18 -9.65 3.28
C ALA A 108 -33.47 -8.96 2.83
N LEU A 109 -33.38 -7.90 2.02
CA LEU A 109 -34.56 -7.22 1.47
C LEU A 109 -35.39 -8.13 0.57
N LYS A 110 -34.76 -8.93 -0.29
CA LYS A 110 -35.47 -9.92 -1.11
C LYS A 110 -36.22 -10.94 -0.26
N ILE A 111 -35.60 -11.42 0.82
CA ILE A 111 -36.25 -12.38 1.74
C ILE A 111 -37.48 -11.74 2.40
N LEU A 112 -37.38 -10.49 2.85
CA LEU A 112 -38.48 -9.76 3.47
C LEU A 112 -39.64 -9.48 2.49
N GLU A 113 -39.35 -9.21 1.22
CA GLU A 113 -40.38 -9.06 0.18
C GLU A 113 -41.14 -10.37 -0.07
N LEU A 114 -40.44 -11.51 -0.04
CA LEU A 114 -41.05 -12.83 -0.18
C LEU A 114 -41.90 -13.21 1.04
N GLU A 115 -41.45 -12.92 2.27
CA GLU A 115 -42.24 -13.20 3.48
C GLU A 115 -43.54 -12.37 3.55
N LYS A 116 -43.50 -11.11 3.12
CA LYS A 116 -44.71 -10.26 3.04
C LYS A 116 -45.75 -10.82 2.06
N SER A 117 -45.30 -11.50 1.00
CA SER A 117 -46.18 -12.15 0.02
C SER A 117 -46.73 -13.51 0.46
N LEU A 118 -46.19 -14.09 1.56
CA LEU A 118 -46.64 -15.36 2.13
C LEU A 118 -47.66 -15.21 3.27
N ILE A 119 -47.86 -13.98 3.78
CA ILE A 119 -48.70 -13.68 4.96
C ILE A 119 -50.08 -13.09 4.54
N PHE A 120 -50.34 -12.95 3.24
CA PHE A 120 -51.66 -12.67 2.66
C PHE A 120 -52.04 -13.79 1.68
#